data_AF-A0A3L7NV07-F1
#
_entry.id   AF-A0A3L7NV07-F1
#
_cell.length_a   1.000
_cell.length_b   1.000
_cell.length_c   1.000
_cell.angle_alpha   90.00
_cell.angle_beta   90.00
_cell.angle_gamma   90.00
#
_symmetry.space_group_name_H-M   'P 1'
#
loop_
_entity.id
_entity.type
_entity.pdbx_description
1 polymer ?
#
loop_
_entity_poly.entity_id
_entity_poly.type
_entity_poly.pdbx_seq_one_letter_code
_entity_poly.pdbx_strand_id
1 'polypeptide(L)' 'QNEAELKALRHSLDRGTPFGAPTWQVKSAKSLGLESSLRPRGRPRKEQ' A
#
# COMPACT_ATOMS: atom_id res chain seq x y z
N GLN A 1 15.53 5.54 13.80
CA GLN A 1 14.38 4.94 13.09
C GLN A 1 13.13 5.30 13.85
N ASN A 2 12.18 5.97 13.20
CA ASN A 2 10.98 6.45 13.88
C ASN A 2 9.88 5.37 13.91
N GLU A 3 9.04 5.37 14.95
CA GLU A 3 7.94 4.41 15.08
C GLU A 3 6.97 4.45 13.88
N ALA A 4 6.75 5.64 13.33
CA ALA A 4 5.93 5.85 12.13
C ALA A 4 6.51 5.14 10.89
N GLU A 5 7.83 5.16 10.72
CA GLU A 5 8.49 4.49 9.60
C GLU A 5 8.42 2.97 9.76
N LEU A 6 8.62 2.46 10.98
CA LEU A 6 8.46 1.04 11.28
C LEU A 6 7.02 0.56 11.05
N LYS A 7 6.02 1.38 11.41
CA LYS A 7 4.61 1.08 11.14
C LYS A 7 4.33 1.02 9.64
N ALA A 8 4.84 1.98 8.87
CA ALA A 8 4.68 2.02 7.42
C ALA A 8 5.38 0.82 6.75
N LEU A 9 6.58 0.43 7.21
CA LEU A 9 7.28 -0.76 6.72
C LEU A 9 6.50 -2.04 7.00
N ARG A 10 6.02 -2.22 8.25
CA ARG A 10 5.20 -3.38 8.62
C ARG A 10 3.92 -3.47 7.79
N HIS A 11 3.26 -2.33 7.55
CA HIS A 11 2.10 -2.25 6.68
C HIS A 11 2.43 -2.66 5.24
N SER A 12 3.54 -2.16 4.68
CA SER A 12 3.98 -2.55 3.34
C SER A 12 4.23 -4.06 3.22
N LEU A 13 4.81 -4.68 4.25
CA LEU A 13 5.01 -6.12 4.29
C LEU A 13 3.70 -6.91 4.40
N ASP A 14 2.81 -6.54 5.32
CA ASP A 14 1.50 -7.21 5.50
C ASP A 14 0.62 -7.12 4.25
N ARG A 15 0.63 -5.95 3.60
CA ARG A 15 -0.17 -5.72 2.40
C ARG A 15 0.48 -6.26 1.13
N GLY A 16 1.80 -6.43 1.11
CA GLY A 16 2.57 -6.58 -0.12
C GLY A 16 2.54 -5.31 -0.99
N THR A 17 2.44 -4.12 -0.39
CA THR A 17 2.54 -2.84 -1.11
C THR A 17 3.99 -2.35 -1.13
N PRO A 18 4.41 -1.64 -2.20
CA PRO A 18 5.69 -0.94 -2.18
C PRO A 18 5.79 0.03 -1.00
N PHE A 19 6.99 0.20 -0.43
CA PHE A 19 7.28 1.14 0.66
C PHE A 19 7.95 2.42 0.12
N GLY A 20 7.69 3.58 0.71
CA GLY A 20 8.38 4.83 0.37
C GLY A 20 7.43 5.97 -0.02
N ALA A 21 7.87 6.87 -0.89
CA ALA A 21 7.05 8.02 -1.31
C ALA A 21 5.79 7.56 -2.09
N PRO A 22 4.61 8.18 -1.87
CA PRO A 22 3.37 7.76 -2.53
C PRO A 22 3.46 7.71 -4.07
N THR A 23 4.14 8.68 -4.68
CA THR A 23 4.36 8.73 -6.13
C THR A 23 5.20 7.55 -6.62
N TRP A 24 6.21 7.14 -5.85
CA TRP A 24 7.02 5.97 -6.15
C TRP A 24 6.23 4.68 -5.95
N GLN A 25 5.43 4.59 -4.88
CA GLN A 25 4.59 3.42 -4.64
C GLN A 25 3.63 3.14 -5.79
N VAL A 26 2.98 4.17 -6.34
CA VAL A 26 2.07 4.02 -7.48
C VAL A 26 2.82 3.55 -8.74
N LYS A 27 3.98 4.16 -9.04
CA LYS A 27 4.80 3.76 -10.19
C LYS A 27 5.30 2.32 -10.07
N SER A 28 5.84 1.96 -8.91
CA SER A 28 6.33 0.60 -8.64
C SER A 28 5.19 -0.42 -8.66
N ALA A 29 4.03 -0.10 -8.08
CA ALA A 29 2.87 -0.98 -8.11
C ALA A 29 2.40 -1.21 -9.55
N LYS A 30 2.39 -0.17 -10.39
CA LYS A 30 2.06 -0.30 -11.82
C LYS A 30 3.07 -1.18 -12.57
N SER A 31 4.37 -0.96 -12.37
CA SER A 31 5.41 -1.75 -13.04
C SER A 31 5.42 -3.21 -12.62
N LEU A 32 5.02 -3.52 -11.38
CA LEU A 32 5.00 -4.87 -10.81
C LEU A 32 3.61 -5.54 -10.87
N GLY A 33 2.58 -4.86 -11.37
CA GLY A 33 1.21 -5.38 -11.38
C GLY A 33 0.56 -5.51 -9.99
N LEU A 34 1.04 -4.75 -9.00
CA LEU A 34 0.59 -4.77 -7.60
C LEU A 34 -0.43 -3.66 -7.27
N GLU A 35 -1.05 -3.06 -8.27
CA GLU A 35 -2.00 -1.94 -8.10
C GLU A 35 -3.21 -2.31 -7.22
N SER A 36 -3.61 -3.58 -7.20
CA SER A 36 -4.66 -4.11 -6.33
C SER A 36 -4.31 -4.02 -4.85
N SER A 37 -3.03 -4.15 -4.51
CA SER A 37 -2.54 -4.09 -3.13
C SER A 37 -2.66 -2.68 -2.53
N LEU A 38 -2.72 -1.63 -3.36
CA LEU A 38 -2.96 -0.26 -2.92
C LEU A 38 -4.45 0.05 -2.60
N ARG A 39 -5.39 -0.79 -3.03
CA ARG A 39 -6.84 -0.57 -2.83
C ARG A 39 -7.30 -1.08 -1.47
N PRO A 40 -8.31 -0.47 -0.81
CA PRO A 40 -8.85 -0.99 0.45
C PRO A 40 -9.21 -2.49 0.37
N ARG A 41 -8.94 -3.24 1.44
CA ARG A 41 -9.26 -4.67 1.51
C ARG A 41 -10.74 -4.87 1.81
N GLY A 42 -11.29 -5.95 1.28
CA GLY A 42 -12.68 -6.33 1.48
C GLY A 42 -13.61 -5.70 0.45
N ARG A 43 -14.89 -6.04 0.56
CA ARG A 43 -15.93 -5.53 -0.33
C ARG A 43 -16.11 -4.03 -0.08
N PRO A 44 -16.14 -3.17 -1.12
CA PRO A 44 -16.53 -1.77 -0.98
C PRO A 44 -17.85 -1.65 -0.24
N ARG A 45 -17.94 -0.69 0.68
CA ARG A 45 -19.18 -0.46 1.44
C ARG A 45 -20.26 -0.01 0.46
N LYS A 46 -21.50 -0.49 0.65
CA LYS A 46 -22.63 0.05 -0.10
C LYS A 46 -22.75 1.54 0.26
N GLU A 47 -22.80 2.38 -0.76
CA GLU A 47 -23.22 3.78 -0.62
C GLU A 47 -24.65 3.77 -0.05
N GLN A 48 -24.96 4.69 0.87
CA GLN A 48 -26.28 4.76 1.50
C GLN A 48 -27.34 5.23 0.51
#